data_AF-A0A3R9QGZ5-F1
#
_entry.id   AF-A0A3R9QGZ5-F1
#
_cell.length_a   1.000
_cell.length_b   1.000
_cell.length_c   1.000
_cell.angle_alpha   90.00
_cell.angle_beta   90.00
_cell.angle_gamma   90.00
#
_symmetry.space_group_name_H-M   'P 1'
#
loop_
_entity.id
_entity.type
_entity.pdbx_description
1 polymer ?
#
loop_
_entity_poly.entity_id
_entity_poly.type
_entity_poly.pdbx_seq_one_letter_code
_entity_poly.pdbx_strand_id
1 'polypeptide(L)'
;MKMTEREAFIAYLKTKGILKIDWNCLGVITNVVKEAGCALGYNDLELMQEVWEAKAQAVPEGYCLVPKEIPDNVVSCLENSGYHWGDMTRDHYAPIYSLMVEVASESGAEP
;
A
#
# COMPACT_ATOMS: atom_id res chain seq x y z
N MET A 1 10.32 1.81 -10.33
CA MET A 1 9.17 2.48 -10.98
C MET A 1 8.03 2.51 -9.96
N LYS A 2 7.46 3.68 -9.65
CA LYS A 2 6.41 3.82 -8.64
C LYS A 2 5.11 3.30 -9.24
N MET A 3 4.55 2.19 -8.75
CA MET A 3 3.24 1.71 -9.20
C MET A 3 2.16 2.70 -8.77
N THR A 4 1.23 2.99 -9.67
CA THR A 4 0.02 3.76 -9.34
C THR A 4 -0.95 2.92 -8.52
N GLU A 5 -1.80 3.55 -7.71
CA GLU A 5 -2.84 2.85 -6.93
C GLU A 5 -3.72 1.94 -7.81
N ARG A 6 -4.04 2.38 -9.02
CA ARG A 6 -4.80 1.59 -9.99
C ARG A 6 -4.04 0.34 -10.46
N GLU A 7 -2.73 0.44 -10.71
CA GLU A 7 -1.91 -0.71 -11.08
C GLU A 7 -1.79 -1.70 -9.92
N ALA A 8 -1.68 -1.21 -8.68
CA ALA A 8 -1.67 -2.04 -7.47
C ALA A 8 -3.01 -2.77 -7.29
N PHE A 9 -4.14 -2.08 -7.50
CA PHE A 9 -5.46 -2.70 -7.48
C PHE A 9 -5.62 -3.79 -8.55
N ILE A 10 -5.20 -3.53 -9.79
CA ILE A 10 -5.22 -4.53 -10.88
C ILE A 10 -4.35 -5.75 -10.51
N ALA A 11 -3.16 -5.53 -9.96
CA ALA A 11 -2.28 -6.61 -9.53
C ALA A 11 -2.94 -7.48 -8.44
N TYR A 12 -3.63 -6.86 -7.49
CA TYR A 12 -4.40 -7.57 -6.47
C TYR A 12 -5.54 -8.39 -7.08
N LEU A 13 -6.33 -7.81 -8.00
CA LEU A 13 -7.44 -8.51 -8.66
C LEU A 13 -6.98 -9.74 -9.44
N LYS A 14 -5.78 -9.72 -10.04
CA LYS A 14 -5.16 -10.90 -10.67
C LYS A 14 -4.95 -12.05 -9.70
N THR A 15 -4.59 -11.78 -8.45
CA THR A 15 -4.47 -12.82 -7.41
C THR A 15 -5.82 -13.46 -7.04
N LYS A 16 -6.93 -12.82 -7.42
CA LYS A 16 -8.31 -13.29 -7.20
C LYS A 16 -8.92 -13.94 -8.46
N GLY A 17 -8.15 -14.12 -9.52
CA GLY A 17 -8.59 -14.73 -10.77
C GLY A 17 -9.23 -13.75 -11.75
N ILE A 18 -9.08 -12.44 -11.57
CA ILE A 18 -9.46 -11.44 -12.59
C ILE A 18 -8.27 -11.22 -13.53
N LEU A 19 -8.41 -11.65 -14.77
CA LEU A 19 -7.36 -11.58 -15.79
C LEU A 19 -7.27 -10.21 -16.44
N LYS A 20 -8.42 -9.57 -16.66
CA LYS A 20 -8.52 -8.24 -17.28
C LYS A 20 -9.72 -7.49 -16.72
N ILE A 21 -9.57 -6.17 -16.61
CA ILE A 21 -10.60 -5.22 -16.24
C ILE A 21 -10.30 -3.89 -16.95
N ASP A 22 -11.33 -3.20 -17.42
CA ASP A 22 -11.24 -1.86 -18.02
C ASP A 22 -12.15 -0.89 -17.25
N TRP A 23 -11.96 0.42 -17.45
CA TRP A 23 -12.83 1.46 -16.90
C TRP A 23 -13.33 2.36 -18.03
N ASN A 24 -14.60 2.79 -17.96
CA ASN A 24 -15.09 3.83 -18.85
C ASN A 24 -14.65 5.24 -18.38
N CYS A 25 -15.05 6.28 -19.13
CA CYS A 25 -14.71 7.66 -18.81
C CYS A 25 -15.32 8.19 -17.49
N LEU A 26 -16.31 7.49 -16.93
CA LEU A 26 -16.93 7.79 -15.63
C LEU A 26 -16.29 7.01 -14.48
N GLY A 27 -15.27 6.19 -14.75
CA GLY A 27 -14.63 5.37 -13.72
C GLY A 27 -15.42 4.13 -13.32
N VAL A 28 -16.41 3.71 -14.12
CA VAL A 28 -17.17 2.47 -13.91
C VAL A 28 -16.41 1.29 -14.52
N ILE A 29 -16.39 0.17 -13.78
CA ILE A 29 -15.74 -1.07 -14.18
C ILE A 29 -16.46 -1.70 -15.38
N THR A 30 -15.68 -2.10 -16.38
CA THR A 30 -16.15 -2.69 -17.64
C THR A 30 -15.22 -3.81 -18.12
N ASN A 31 -15.66 -4.60 -19.10
CA ASN A 31 -14.86 -5.61 -19.80
C ASN A 31 -14.08 -6.57 -18.87
N VAL A 32 -14.74 -7.05 -17.80
CA VAL A 32 -14.13 -7.99 -16.85
C VAL A 32 -13.92 -9.35 -17.50
N VAL A 33 -12.68 -9.82 -17.52
CA VAL A 33 -12.29 -11.18 -17.91
C VAL A 33 -11.76 -11.88 -16.69
N LYS A 34 -12.25 -13.09 -16.42
CA LYS A 34 -11.92 -13.86 -15.23
C LYS A 34 -11.66 -15.33 -15.52
N GLU A 35 -10.88 -15.96 -14.66
CA GLU A 35 -10.63 -17.39 -14.67
C GLU A 35 -11.92 -18.19 -14.42
N ALA A 36 -11.95 -19.43 -14.91
CA ALA A 36 -13.06 -20.34 -14.61
C ALA A 36 -13.14 -20.60 -13.10
N GLY A 37 -14.35 -20.50 -12.53
CA GLY A 37 -14.58 -20.67 -11.09
C GLY A 37 -14.35 -19.41 -10.26
N CYS A 38 -13.90 -18.29 -10.85
CA CYS A 38 -13.86 -17.01 -10.16
C CYS A 38 -15.29 -16.50 -9.88
N ALA A 39 -15.66 -16.48 -8.60
CA ALA A 39 -16.99 -16.12 -8.13
C ALA A 39 -17.28 -14.61 -8.17
N LEU A 40 -16.23 -13.76 -8.27
CA LEU A 40 -16.37 -12.31 -8.23
C LEU A 40 -17.22 -11.82 -9.41
N GLY A 41 -18.28 -11.06 -9.09
CA GLY A 41 -19.13 -10.33 -10.01
C GLY A 41 -18.79 -8.84 -10.06
N TYR A 42 -19.50 -8.09 -10.90
CA TYR A 42 -19.30 -6.65 -11.03
C TYR A 42 -19.51 -5.91 -9.71
N ASN A 43 -20.57 -6.23 -8.97
CA ASN A 43 -20.86 -5.60 -7.68
C ASN A 43 -19.73 -5.83 -6.65
N ASP A 44 -19.12 -7.02 -6.64
CA ASP A 44 -17.99 -7.30 -5.75
C ASP A 44 -16.77 -6.45 -6.12
N LEU A 45 -16.51 -6.29 -7.42
CA LEU A 45 -15.39 -5.52 -7.92
C LEU A 45 -15.56 -4.01 -7.69
N GLU A 46 -16.78 -3.50 -7.86
CA GLU A 46 -17.12 -2.10 -7.53
C GLU A 46 -16.94 -1.85 -6.04
N LEU A 47 -17.48 -2.72 -5.18
CA LEU A 47 -17.29 -2.62 -3.73
C LEU A 47 -15.79 -2.70 -3.36
N MET A 48 -15.03 -3.60 -3.97
CA MET A 48 -13.59 -3.71 -3.74
C MET A 48 -12.86 -2.43 -4.14
N GLN A 49 -13.24 -1.78 -5.24
CA GLN A 49 -12.66 -0.51 -5.65
C GLN A 49 -12.98 0.60 -4.65
N GLU A 50 -14.25 0.73 -4.23
CA GLU A 50 -14.67 1.73 -3.24
C GLU A 50 -13.89 1.56 -1.92
N VAL A 51 -13.76 0.33 -1.44
CA VAL A 51 -12.98 0.03 -0.23
C VAL A 51 -11.49 0.33 -0.44
N TRP A 52 -10.95 0.06 -1.62
CA TRP A 52 -9.56 0.36 -1.94
C TRP A 52 -9.29 1.87 -1.95
N GLU A 53 -10.18 2.64 -2.56
CA GLU A 53 -10.13 4.10 -2.58
C GLU A 53 -10.33 4.67 -1.18
N ALA A 54 -11.26 4.12 -0.39
CA ALA A 54 -11.46 4.51 1.01
C ALA A 54 -10.22 4.25 1.87
N LYS A 55 -9.52 3.12 1.66
CA LYS A 55 -8.23 2.85 2.32
C LYS A 55 -7.18 3.90 1.96
N ALA A 56 -7.14 4.34 0.70
CA ALA A 56 -6.23 5.40 0.27
C ALA A 56 -6.61 6.77 0.86
N GLN A 57 -7.90 7.02 1.11
CA GLN A 57 -8.42 8.26 1.73
C GLN A 57 -8.41 8.24 3.26
N ALA A 58 -8.27 7.08 3.90
CA ALA A 58 -8.27 6.93 5.36
C ALA A 58 -6.99 7.43 6.04
N VAL A 59 -5.98 7.82 5.27
CA VAL A 59 -4.78 8.48 5.80
C VAL A 59 -5.09 9.97 5.90
N PRO A 60 -5.19 10.55 7.11
CA PRO A 60 -5.55 11.96 7.25
C PRO A 60 -4.53 12.87 6.58
N GLU A 61 -4.95 14.08 6.21
CA GLU A 61 -4.04 15.07 5.63
C GLU A 61 -2.86 15.34 6.60
N GLY A 62 -1.64 15.29 6.07
CA GLY A 62 -0.41 15.42 6.86
C GLY A 62 0.18 14.11 7.38
N TYR A 63 -0.51 12.97 7.19
CA TYR A 63 -0.01 11.65 7.58
C TYR A 63 0.49 10.84 6.37
N CYS A 64 1.40 9.91 6.61
CA CYS A 64 1.85 8.95 5.60
C CYS A 64 1.91 7.53 6.19
N LEU A 65 1.60 6.52 5.36
CA LEU A 65 1.77 5.13 5.75
C LEU A 65 3.24 4.75 5.64
N VAL A 66 3.78 4.26 6.75
CA VAL A 66 5.15 3.73 6.83
C VAL A 66 5.10 2.23 7.13
N PRO A 67 5.97 1.40 6.51
CA PRO A 67 6.06 -0.02 6.83
C PRO A 67 6.44 -0.26 8.29
N LYS A 68 6.06 -1.41 8.87
CA LYS A 68 6.41 -1.74 10.26
C LYS A 68 7.89 -2.07 10.48
N GLU A 69 8.60 -2.39 9.41
CA GLU A 69 10.03 -2.67 9.41
C GLU A 69 10.76 -1.65 8.53
N ILE A 70 12.03 -1.36 8.83
CA ILE A 70 12.83 -0.41 8.05
C ILE A 70 13.03 -0.96 6.63
N PRO A 71 12.52 -0.28 5.59
CA PRO A 71 12.70 -0.73 4.22
C PRO A 71 14.16 -0.64 3.76
N ASP A 72 14.60 -1.57 2.90
CA ASP A 72 15.97 -1.59 2.36
C ASP A 72 16.38 -0.25 1.73
N ASN A 73 15.47 0.39 0.98
CA ASN A 73 15.76 1.67 0.35
C ASN A 73 15.97 2.81 1.35
N VAL A 74 15.34 2.75 2.53
CA VAL A 74 15.59 3.73 3.61
C VAL A 74 16.99 3.52 4.18
N VAL A 75 17.40 2.26 4.40
CA VAL A 75 18.77 1.94 4.85
C VAL A 75 19.79 2.45 3.83
N SER A 76 19.59 2.16 2.54
CA SER A 76 20.47 2.67 1.49
C SER A 76 20.52 4.20 1.44
N CYS A 77 19.40 4.89 1.66
CA CYS A 77 19.41 6.35 1.76
C CYS A 77 20.20 6.84 2.96
N LEU A 78 20.05 6.21 4.13
CA LEU A 78 20.78 6.57 5.35
C LEU A 78 22.30 6.36 5.18
N GLU A 79 22.70 5.24 4.60
CA GLU A 79 24.12 4.92 4.31
C GLU A 79 24.79 5.93 3.38
N ASN A 80 24.03 6.51 2.46
CA ASN A 80 24.52 7.51 1.51
C ASN A 80 24.22 8.97 1.94
N SER A 81 23.78 9.17 3.18
CA SER A 81 23.46 10.49 3.73
C SER A 81 24.51 10.98 4.73
N GLY A 82 24.39 12.25 5.15
CA GLY A 82 25.17 12.77 6.27
C GLY A 82 24.83 12.14 7.64
N TYR A 83 23.82 11.27 7.69
CA TYR A 83 23.38 10.54 8.89
C TYR A 83 23.87 9.08 8.89
N HIS A 84 24.81 8.71 8.02
CA HIS A 84 25.39 7.38 7.99
C HIS A 84 26.08 7.02 9.32
N TRP A 85 25.90 5.78 9.78
CA TRP A 85 26.51 5.26 11.02
C TRP A 85 27.32 3.97 10.75
N GLY A 86 28.26 4.05 9.81
CA GLY A 86 29.15 2.94 9.48
C GLY A 86 28.41 1.69 8.96
N ASP A 87 29.09 0.55 9.07
CA ASP A 87 28.64 -0.75 8.51
C ASP A 87 27.39 -1.34 9.19
N MET A 88 26.89 -0.72 10.26
CA MET A 88 25.71 -1.16 11.02
C MET A 88 24.58 -0.12 11.02
N THR A 89 24.42 0.59 9.89
CA THR A 89 23.41 1.67 9.77
C THR A 89 22.00 1.17 10.11
N ARG A 90 21.58 -0.02 9.63
CA ARG A 90 20.26 -0.60 9.98
C ARG A 90 20.09 -0.80 11.48
N ASP A 91 21.03 -1.47 12.13
CA ASP A 91 20.93 -1.84 13.54
C ASP A 91 20.95 -0.61 14.43
N HIS A 92 21.67 0.44 14.03
CA HIS A 92 21.69 1.71 14.74
C HIS A 92 20.31 2.38 14.78
N TYR A 93 19.56 2.36 13.67
CA TYR A 93 18.25 3.02 13.56
C TYR A 93 17.06 2.13 13.95
N ALA A 94 17.24 0.80 14.05
CA ALA A 94 16.18 -0.14 14.38
C ALA A 94 15.42 0.20 15.68
N PRO A 95 16.07 0.57 16.81
CA PRO A 95 15.36 0.92 18.04
C PRO A 95 14.47 2.16 17.89
N ILE A 96 14.95 3.19 17.20
CA ILE A 96 14.19 4.44 16.98
C ILE A 96 12.99 4.16 16.07
N TYR A 97 13.18 3.38 15.01
CA TYR A 97 12.09 3.01 14.11
C TYR A 97 11.03 2.15 14.82
N SER A 98 11.47 1.19 15.63
CA SER A 98 10.58 0.37 16.46
C SER A 98 9.72 1.23 17.39
N LEU A 99 10.34 2.20 18.08
CA LEU A 99 9.61 3.12 18.96
C LEU A 99 8.58 3.96 18.19
N MET A 100 8.94 4.48 17.01
CA MET A 100 7.99 5.23 16.18
C MET A 100 6.79 4.38 15.75
N VAL A 101 7.02 3.11 15.39
CA VAL A 101 5.96 2.17 14.99
C VAL A 101 5.08 1.78 16.18
N GLU A 102 5.67 1.57 17.35
CA GLU A 102 4.95 1.26 18.60
C GLU A 102 4.00 2.40 18.96
N VAL A 103 4.51 3.63 19.07
CA VAL A 103 3.70 4.82 19.36
C VAL A 103 2.61 5.04 18.30
N ALA A 104 2.95 4.89 17.01
CA ALA A 104 1.98 5.01 15.93
C ALA A 104 0.85 3.97 16.02
N SER A 105 1.17 2.76 16.48
CA SER A 105 0.19 1.67 16.65
C SER A 105 -0.76 1.89 17.84
N GLU A 106 -0.32 2.63 18.85
CA GLU A 106 -1.13 3.01 20.02
C GLU A 106 -2.03 4.22 19.73
N SER A 107 -1.59 5.11 18.84
CA SER A 107 -2.27 6.38 18.51
C SER A 107 -3.57 6.26 17.67
N GLY A 108 -4.21 5.09 17.63
CA GLY A 108 -5.54 4.91 17.04
C GLY A 108 -6.71 5.43 17.89
N ALA A 109 -6.43 6.19 18.96
CA ALA A 109 -7.40 6.56 20.00
C ALA A 109 -7.28 8.02 20.43
N GLU A 110 -7.48 8.98 19.52
CA GLU A 110 -8.01 10.28 19.94
C GLU A 110 -9.23 10.66 19.06
N PRO A 111 -10.36 11.07 19.69
CA PRO A 111 -11.64 11.34 19.03
C PRO A 111 -11.68 12.64 18.22
#